data_AF-A0A852ZIV8-F1
#
_entry.id   AF-A0A852ZIV8-F1
#
_cell.length_a   1.000
_cell.length_b   1.000
_cell.length_c   1.000
_cell.angle_alpha   90.00
_cell.angle_beta   90.00
_cell.angle_gamma   90.00
#
_symmetry.space_group_name_H-M   'P 1'
#
loop_
_entity.id
_entity.type
_entity.pdbx_description
1 polymer ?
#
loop_
_entity_poly.entity_id
_entity_poly.type
_entity_poly.pdbx_seq_one_letter_code
_entity_poly.pdbx_strand_id
1 'polypeptide(L)'
;MSPSVCRRPFVLDDGADEVAVIAAHEEGLRVLRGVLRRVWVDVISDLPWPVQVQGAVRALGQLAERRHCGQIDIEVDVDDDEQFELVVAVSPFTIALEGWSEADEEIYSASDTGCGLWLALTPAEEAEFRRRLTECGAEPDAVISQPPRRRR
;
A
#
# COMPACT_ATOMS: atom_id res chain seq x y z
N MET A 1 19.87 15.34 -13.12
CA MET A 1 18.49 15.11 -13.57
C MET A 1 18.38 13.64 -13.91
N SER A 2 17.85 12.83 -13.00
CA SER A 2 17.51 11.44 -13.30
C SER A 2 16.33 11.44 -14.28
N PRO A 3 16.33 10.58 -15.32
CA PRO A 3 15.18 10.50 -16.21
C PRO A 3 13.95 10.11 -15.38
N SER A 4 12.85 10.86 -15.53
CA SER A 4 11.55 10.48 -14.98
C SER A 4 11.20 9.11 -15.54
N VAL A 5 11.22 8.08 -14.68
CA VAL A 5 10.85 6.73 -15.09
C VAL A 5 9.34 6.69 -15.23
N CYS A 6 8.84 6.36 -16.42
CA CYS A 6 7.41 6.33 -16.69
C CYS A 6 6.74 5.21 -15.87
N ARG A 7 5.93 5.60 -14.87
CA ARG A 7 5.09 4.68 -14.09
C ARG A 7 3.75 4.47 -14.78
N ARG A 8 3.21 3.26 -14.67
CA ARG A 8 1.88 2.89 -15.16
C ARG A 8 0.98 2.53 -13.97
N PRO A 9 -0.30 2.93 -13.99
CA PRO A 9 -1.21 2.62 -12.92
C PRO A 9 -1.74 1.19 -13.02
N PHE A 10 -1.91 0.57 -11.87
CA PHE A 10 -2.50 -0.76 -11.67
C PHE A 10 -3.52 -0.70 -10.56
N VAL A 11 -4.54 -1.56 -10.66
CA VAL A 11 -5.59 -1.72 -9.64
C VAL A 11 -5.83 -3.19 -9.37
N LEU A 12 -6.34 -3.49 -8.19
CA LEU A 12 -6.85 -4.83 -7.88
C LEU A 12 -8.10 -5.12 -8.72
N ASP A 13 -8.24 -6.37 -9.16
CA ASP A 13 -9.44 -6.87 -9.82
C ASP A 13 -10.56 -7.09 -8.79
N ASP A 14 -11.80 -6.70 -9.13
CA ASP A 14 -12.96 -6.84 -8.24
C ASP A 14 -13.25 -8.30 -7.84
N GLY A 15 -12.77 -9.28 -8.62
CA GLY A 15 -12.90 -10.71 -8.37
C GLY A 15 -11.68 -11.35 -7.69
N ALA A 16 -10.68 -10.57 -7.28
CA ALA A 16 -9.50 -11.07 -6.58
C ALA A 16 -9.89 -11.78 -5.27
N ASP A 17 -9.29 -12.93 -5.00
CA ASP A 17 -9.47 -13.62 -3.74
C ASP A 17 -8.67 -12.95 -2.60
N GLU A 18 -8.97 -13.34 -1.35
CA GLU A 18 -8.34 -12.77 -0.16
C GLU A 18 -6.81 -12.93 -0.15
N VAL A 19 -6.29 -14.02 -0.68
CA VAL A 19 -4.82 -14.26 -0.75
C VAL A 19 -4.19 -13.26 -1.71
N ALA A 20 -4.80 -13.05 -2.87
CA ALA A 20 -4.34 -12.08 -3.85
C ALA A 20 -4.45 -10.63 -3.35
N VAL A 21 -5.54 -10.28 -2.66
CA VAL A 21 -5.74 -8.96 -2.04
C VAL A 21 -4.61 -8.66 -1.05
N ILE A 22 -4.42 -9.54 -0.06
CA ILE A 22 -3.41 -9.36 0.98
C ILE A 22 -2.02 -9.27 0.35
N ALA A 23 -1.67 -10.20 -0.55
CA ALA A 23 -0.37 -10.21 -1.20
C ALA A 23 -0.14 -8.95 -2.05
N ALA A 24 -1.16 -8.46 -2.77
CA ALA A 24 -1.04 -7.25 -3.60
C ALA A 24 -0.76 -6.00 -2.76
N HIS A 25 -1.44 -5.87 -1.62
CA HIS A 25 -1.18 -4.77 -0.70
C HIS A 25 0.23 -4.83 -0.11
N GLU A 26 0.61 -5.98 0.46
CA GLU A 26 1.87 -6.13 1.15
C GLU A 26 3.07 -6.02 0.19
N GLU A 27 3.04 -6.78 -0.91
CA GLU A 27 4.15 -6.78 -1.87
C GLU A 27 4.22 -5.50 -2.69
N GLY A 28 3.08 -4.82 -2.92
CA GLY A 28 3.06 -3.52 -3.57
C GLY A 28 3.86 -2.50 -2.77
N LEU A 29 3.64 -2.44 -1.45
CA LEU A 29 4.43 -1.60 -0.54
C LEU A 29 5.90 -2.01 -0.55
N ARG A 30 6.20 -3.31 -0.38
CA ARG A 30 7.59 -3.80 -0.32
C ARG A 30 8.38 -3.50 -1.60
N VAL A 31 7.75 -3.59 -2.77
CA VAL A 31 8.37 -3.23 -4.06
C VAL A 31 8.61 -1.72 -4.15
N LEU A 32 7.66 -0.92 -3.67
CA LEU A 32 7.75 0.54 -3.72
C LEU A 32 8.59 1.15 -2.59
N ARG A 33 9.01 0.37 -1.59
CA ARG A 33 9.71 0.88 -0.40
C ARG A 33 10.89 1.79 -0.76
N GLY A 34 11.70 1.40 -1.74
CA GLY A 34 12.90 2.16 -2.15
C GLY A 34 12.61 3.51 -2.84
N VAL A 35 11.37 3.80 -3.19
CA VAL A 35 10.94 5.03 -3.87
C VAL A 35 9.88 5.82 -3.08
N LEU A 36 9.31 5.22 -2.04
CA LEU A 36 8.40 5.90 -1.12
C LEU A 36 9.20 6.87 -0.25
N ARG A 37 8.63 8.04 -0.02
CA ARG A 37 9.21 9.07 0.85
C ARG A 37 8.31 9.44 2.02
N ARG A 38 6.99 9.42 1.80
CA ARG A 38 5.99 9.63 2.84
C ARG A 38 4.92 8.58 2.70
N VAL A 39 4.53 8.01 3.83
CA VAL A 39 3.37 7.14 3.92
C VAL A 39 2.48 7.66 5.02
N TRP A 40 1.20 7.81 4.69
CA TRP A 40 0.15 8.18 5.62
C TRP A 40 -0.80 7.01 5.74
N VAL A 41 -1.19 6.69 6.97
CA VAL A 41 -2.13 5.60 7.23
C VAL A 41 -3.17 6.04 8.24
N ASP A 42 -4.41 5.70 7.95
CA ASP A 42 -5.50 5.77 8.90
C ASP A 42 -5.55 4.48 9.70
N VAL A 43 -5.56 4.57 11.02
CA VAL A 43 -5.83 3.43 11.91
C VAL A 43 -7.34 3.38 12.17
N ILE A 44 -8.09 3.42 11.08
CA ILE A 44 -9.55 3.32 11.01
C ILE A 44 -9.91 2.27 9.96
N SER A 45 -10.95 1.49 10.24
CA SER A 45 -11.47 0.44 9.36
C SER A 45 -12.98 0.39 9.49
N ASP A 46 -13.68 0.10 8.40
CA ASP A 46 -15.13 -0.11 8.41
C ASP A 46 -15.50 -1.49 8.99
N LEU A 47 -14.54 -2.42 9.00
CA LEU A 47 -14.68 -3.77 9.55
C LEU A 47 -13.84 -3.94 10.82
N PRO A 48 -14.21 -4.89 11.71
CA PRO A 48 -13.37 -5.24 12.84
C PRO A 48 -11.96 -5.65 12.39
N TRP A 49 -10.92 -5.10 13.02
CA TRP A 49 -9.54 -5.46 12.74
C TRP A 49 -9.30 -6.97 12.96
N PRO A 50 -8.79 -7.69 11.95
CA PRO A 50 -8.40 -9.08 12.10
C PRO A 50 -7.41 -9.28 13.26
N VAL A 51 -7.50 -10.40 13.97
CA VAL A 51 -6.68 -10.66 15.17
C VAL A 51 -5.19 -10.53 14.88
N GLN A 52 -4.76 -10.96 13.69
CA GLN A 52 -3.37 -10.92 13.28
C GLN A 52 -2.79 -9.50 13.15
N VAL A 53 -3.62 -8.48 12.88
CA VAL A 53 -3.15 -7.09 12.70
C VAL A 53 -3.38 -6.20 13.92
N GLN A 54 -4.09 -6.67 14.95
CA GLN A 54 -4.39 -5.89 16.16
C GLN A 54 -3.13 -5.39 16.88
N GLY A 55 -2.02 -6.13 16.78
CA GLY A 55 -0.72 -5.70 17.28
C GLY A 55 -0.20 -4.46 16.57
N ALA A 56 -0.24 -4.46 15.23
CA ALA A 56 0.18 -3.34 14.40
C ALA A 56 -0.71 -2.11 14.59
N VAL A 57 -2.03 -2.30 14.63
CA VAL A 57 -3.03 -1.26 14.94
C VAL A 57 -2.71 -0.57 16.27
N ARG A 58 -2.41 -1.34 17.32
CA ARG A 58 -2.06 -0.78 18.63
C ARG A 58 -0.74 0.00 18.58
N ALA A 59 0.27 -0.52 17.88
CA ALA A 59 1.57 0.12 17.77
C ALA A 59 1.50 1.44 16.99
N LEU A 60 0.72 1.49 15.91
CA LEU A 60 0.44 2.73 15.17
C LEU A 60 -0.35 3.75 16.01
N GLY A 61 -1.33 3.29 16.79
CA GLY A 61 -2.03 4.16 17.75
C GLY A 61 -1.08 4.78 18.79
N GLN A 62 -0.15 4.00 19.33
CA GLN A 62 0.89 4.52 20.23
C GLN A 62 1.87 5.47 19.53
N LEU A 63 2.19 5.22 18.26
CA LEU A 63 3.01 6.14 17.45
C LEU A 63 2.29 7.49 17.30
N ALA A 64 1.00 7.47 16.99
CA ALA A 64 0.18 8.66 16.87
C ALA A 64 0.14 9.47 18.17
N GLU A 65 -0.08 8.80 19.31
CA GLU A 65 -0.04 9.42 20.64
C GLU A 65 1.30 10.10 20.92
N ARG A 66 2.42 9.44 20.63
CA ARG A 66 3.77 9.99 20.81
C ARG A 66 4.03 11.21 19.92
N ARG A 67 3.45 11.25 18.74
CA ARG A 67 3.56 12.37 17.79
C ARG A 67 2.49 13.45 18.00
N HIS A 68 1.60 13.26 18.99
CA HIS A 68 0.48 14.14 19.28
C HIS A 68 -0.45 14.37 18.07
N CYS A 69 -0.64 13.35 17.24
CA CYS A 69 -1.61 13.34 16.14
C CYS A 69 -2.78 12.39 16.42
N GLY A 70 -3.85 12.50 15.61
CA GLY A 70 -5.02 11.62 15.70
C GLY A 70 -4.77 10.23 15.11
N GLN A 71 -5.83 9.41 15.07
CA GLN A 71 -5.80 8.09 14.43
C GLN A 71 -5.93 8.14 12.89
N ILE A 72 -6.00 9.35 12.34
CA ILE A 72 -6.10 9.66 10.91
C ILE A 72 -4.80 10.35 10.53
N ASP A 73 -4.31 10.10 9.32
CA ASP A 73 -3.11 10.71 8.77
C ASP A 73 -1.89 10.50 9.68
N ILE A 74 -1.66 9.25 10.09
CA ILE A 74 -0.43 8.92 10.81
C ILE A 74 0.69 8.80 9.79
N GLU A 75 1.58 9.79 9.77
CA GLU A 75 2.81 9.72 8.97
C GLU A 75 3.75 8.66 9.54
N VAL A 76 4.22 7.77 8.68
CA VAL A 76 5.14 6.67 9.02
C VAL A 76 6.49 6.93 8.37
N ASP A 77 7.56 6.70 9.12
CA ASP A 77 8.90 6.69 8.56
C ASP A 77 9.13 5.36 7.80
N VAL A 78 9.27 5.44 6.48
CA VAL A 78 9.47 4.26 5.61
C VAL A 78 10.89 3.68 5.67
N ASP A 79 11.85 4.48 6.15
CA ASP A 79 13.24 4.08 6.34
C ASP A 79 13.41 3.28 7.66
N ASP A 80 12.45 3.41 8.58
CA ASP A 80 12.36 2.60 9.80
C ASP A 80 11.66 1.27 9.50
N ASP A 81 12.42 0.17 9.60
CA ASP A 81 11.94 -1.19 9.32
C ASP A 81 10.71 -1.57 10.17
N GLU A 82 10.70 -1.19 11.45
CA GLU A 82 9.61 -1.56 12.35
C GLU A 82 8.34 -0.81 11.98
N GLN A 83 8.44 0.50 11.76
CA GLN A 83 7.31 1.34 11.36
C GLN A 83 6.75 0.93 9.99
N PHE A 84 7.62 0.61 9.03
CA PHE A 84 7.20 0.18 7.70
C PHE A 84 6.43 -1.15 7.73
N GLU A 85 6.87 -2.13 8.53
CA GLU A 85 6.14 -3.40 8.65
C GLU A 85 4.76 -3.23 9.32
N LEU A 86 4.57 -2.22 10.17
CA LEU A 86 3.22 -1.91 10.69
C LEU A 86 2.28 -1.47 9.57
N VAL A 87 2.76 -0.62 8.66
CA VAL A 87 1.99 -0.15 7.49
C VAL A 87 1.65 -1.32 6.59
N VAL A 88 2.64 -2.15 6.26
CA VAL A 88 2.44 -3.35 5.44
C VAL A 88 1.34 -4.24 6.02
N ALA A 89 1.39 -4.49 7.32
CA ALA A 89 0.42 -5.35 8.00
C ALA A 89 -1.02 -4.78 7.98
N VAL A 90 -1.21 -3.46 8.11
CA VAL A 90 -2.55 -2.86 8.17
C VAL A 90 -3.11 -2.46 6.81
N SER A 91 -2.26 -2.33 5.79
CA SER A 91 -2.66 -1.86 4.47
C SER A 91 -3.85 -2.60 3.83
N PRO A 92 -3.98 -3.95 3.95
CA PRO A 92 -5.13 -4.65 3.38
C PRO A 92 -6.43 -4.45 4.17
N PHE A 93 -6.40 -3.74 5.29
CA PHE A 93 -7.53 -3.68 6.23
C PHE A 93 -7.87 -2.25 6.66
N THR A 94 -7.13 -1.25 6.19
CA THR A 94 -7.40 0.15 6.50
C THR A 94 -8.39 0.75 5.50
N ILE A 95 -9.13 1.77 5.96
CA ILE A 95 -10.00 2.56 5.10
C ILE A 95 -9.22 3.51 4.18
N ALA A 96 -8.00 3.91 4.57
CA ALA A 96 -7.17 4.82 3.81
C ALA A 96 -5.68 4.68 4.15
N LEU A 97 -4.86 4.59 3.11
CA LEU A 97 -3.41 4.67 3.19
C LEU A 97 -2.87 5.22 1.87
N GLU A 98 -1.99 6.19 1.96
CA GLU A 98 -1.36 6.83 0.81
C GLU A 98 0.16 6.74 0.88
N GLY A 99 0.79 6.38 -0.23
CA GLY A 99 2.24 6.33 -0.38
C GLY A 99 2.72 7.28 -1.48
N TRP A 100 3.62 8.19 -1.12
CA TRP A 100 4.08 9.29 -1.96
C TRP A 100 5.57 9.19 -2.25
N SER A 101 5.96 9.50 -3.49
CA SER A 101 7.36 9.53 -3.93
C SER A 101 8.09 10.83 -3.53
N GLU A 102 9.40 10.88 -3.76
CA GLU A 102 10.21 12.10 -3.61
C GLU A 102 9.72 13.26 -4.50
N ALA A 103 9.12 12.94 -5.64
CA ALA A 103 8.58 13.93 -6.58
C ALA A 103 7.19 14.47 -6.18
N ASP A 104 6.70 14.14 -4.98
CA ASP A 104 5.35 14.51 -4.50
C ASP A 104 4.23 13.91 -5.38
N GLU A 105 4.49 12.73 -5.94
CA GLU A 105 3.51 11.95 -6.69
C GLU A 105 3.03 10.78 -5.83
N GLU A 106 1.71 10.65 -5.66
CA GLU A 106 1.10 9.44 -5.09
C GLU A 106 1.41 8.26 -6.02
N ILE A 107 1.95 7.18 -5.44
CA ILE A 107 2.35 5.96 -6.17
C ILE A 107 1.75 4.70 -5.55
N TYR A 108 1.07 4.83 -4.42
CA TYR A 108 0.36 3.77 -3.73
C TYR A 108 -0.86 4.34 -3.02
N SER A 109 -1.99 3.66 -3.11
CA SER A 109 -3.24 4.01 -2.46
C SER A 109 -3.95 2.73 -2.05
N ALA A 110 -4.29 2.59 -0.77
CA ALA A 110 -5.21 1.57 -0.29
C ALA A 110 -6.46 2.26 0.27
N SER A 111 -7.63 1.75 -0.08
CA SER A 111 -8.91 2.28 0.37
C SER A 111 -9.95 1.18 0.60
N ASP A 112 -11.10 1.57 1.16
CA ASP A 112 -12.30 0.74 1.26
C ASP A 112 -12.07 -0.61 2.00
N THR A 113 -11.24 -0.61 3.04
CA THR A 113 -10.98 -1.79 3.89
C THR A 113 -10.55 -3.01 3.06
N GLY A 114 -9.51 -2.85 2.24
CA GLY A 114 -8.88 -3.94 1.47
C GLY A 114 -9.47 -4.23 0.10
N CYS A 115 -10.55 -3.57 -0.29
CA CYS A 115 -11.12 -3.73 -1.63
C CYS A 115 -10.57 -2.71 -2.64
N GLY A 116 -10.04 -1.58 -2.16
CA GLY A 116 -9.40 -0.57 -2.99
C GLY A 116 -7.88 -0.69 -2.93
N LEU A 117 -7.25 -1.01 -4.06
CA LEU A 117 -5.81 -0.85 -4.24
C LEU A 117 -5.55 -0.15 -5.57
N TRP A 118 -4.72 0.88 -5.51
CA TRP A 118 -4.10 1.51 -6.66
C TRP A 118 -2.60 1.64 -6.42
N LEU A 119 -1.80 1.39 -7.46
CA LEU A 119 -0.36 1.61 -7.41
C LEU A 119 0.20 1.98 -8.78
N ALA A 120 1.24 2.81 -8.79
CA ALA A 120 1.92 3.23 -10.00
C ALA A 120 3.31 2.59 -10.07
N LEU A 121 3.52 1.70 -11.04
CA LEU A 121 4.75 0.91 -11.15
C LEU A 121 5.51 1.21 -12.44
N THR A 122 6.82 1.25 -12.35
CA THR A 122 7.72 1.16 -13.51
C THR A 122 7.72 -0.28 -14.06
N PRO A 123 8.19 -0.53 -15.30
CA PRO A 123 8.24 -1.89 -15.83
C PRO A 123 9.09 -2.87 -15.00
N ALA A 124 10.16 -2.38 -14.36
CA ALA A 124 11.02 -3.21 -13.51
C ALA A 124 10.33 -3.57 -12.18
N GLU A 125 9.67 -2.60 -11.56
CA GLU A 125 8.89 -2.84 -10.34
C GLU A 125 7.67 -3.73 -10.61
N GLU A 126 7.00 -3.59 -11.76
CA GLU A 126 5.92 -4.50 -12.16
C GLU A 126 6.38 -5.94 -12.31
N ALA A 127 7.52 -6.16 -12.98
CA ALA A 127 8.07 -7.51 -13.13
C ALA A 127 8.40 -8.14 -11.77
N GLU A 128 9.00 -7.35 -10.88
CA GLU A 128 9.29 -7.78 -9.50
C GLU A 128 8.02 -8.05 -8.70
N PHE A 129 7.03 -7.15 -8.78
CA PHE A 129 5.76 -7.28 -8.09
C PHE A 129 5.02 -8.56 -8.52
N ARG A 130 4.89 -8.80 -9.84
CA ARG A 130 4.27 -10.03 -10.36
C ARG A 130 5.00 -11.29 -9.91
N ARG A 131 6.33 -11.28 -9.88
CA ARG A 131 7.15 -12.40 -9.37
C ARG A 131 6.81 -12.70 -7.90
N ARG A 132 6.74 -11.67 -7.06
CA ARG A 132 6.46 -11.83 -5.63
C ARG A 132 5.03 -12.31 -5.36
N LEU A 133 4.05 -11.83 -6.11
CA LEU A 133 2.68 -12.36 -6.02
C LEU A 133 2.65 -13.87 -6.26
N THR A 134 3.33 -14.36 -7.30
CA THR A 134 3.43 -15.80 -7.57
C THR A 134 4.12 -16.55 -6.43
N GLU A 135 5.16 -15.99 -5.83
CA GLU A 135 5.88 -16.61 -4.70
C GLU A 135 5.01 -16.71 -3.43
N CYS A 136 4.08 -15.77 -3.25
CA CYS A 136 3.05 -15.80 -2.21
C CYS A 136 1.86 -16.72 -2.56
N GLY A 137 1.84 -17.34 -3.74
CA GLY A 137 0.74 -18.17 -4.21
C GLY A 137 -0.48 -17.39 -4.70
N ALA A 138 -0.36 -16.08 -4.90
CA ALA A 138 -1.40 -15.23 -5.47
C ALA A 138 -1.37 -15.26 -7.01
N GLU A 139 -2.54 -15.13 -7.63
CA GLU A 139 -2.70 -14.99 -9.07
C GLU A 139 -2.19 -13.61 -9.52
N PRO A 140 -1.11 -13.50 -10.32
CA PRO A 140 -0.57 -12.20 -10.73
C PRO A 140 -1.55 -11.35 -11.56
N ASP A 141 -2.50 -11.99 -12.22
CA ASP A 141 -3.53 -11.31 -13.01
C ASP A 141 -4.66 -10.73 -12.16
N ALA A 142 -4.65 -10.94 -10.84
CA ALA A 142 -5.51 -10.23 -9.89
C ALA A 142 -5.18 -8.73 -9.79
N VAL A 143 -4.04 -8.28 -10.35
CA VAL A 143 -3.70 -6.87 -10.45
C VAL A 143 -3.59 -6.46 -11.93
N ILE A 144 -4.55 -5.65 -12.36
CA ILE A 144 -4.77 -5.28 -13.75
C ILE A 144 -4.28 -3.86 -14.04
N SER A 145 -3.77 -3.64 -15.25
CA SER A 145 -3.37 -2.29 -15.66
C SER A 145 -4.60 -1.39 -15.77
N GLN A 146 -4.56 -0.21 -15.15
CA GLN A 146 -5.60 0.78 -15.33
C GLN A 146 -5.28 1.58 -16.62
N PRO A 147 -6.22 1.71 -17.57
CA PRO A 147 -6.00 2.63 -18.69
C PRO A 147 -5.88 4.06 -18.15
N PRO A 148 -5.10 4.94 -18.80
CA PRO A 148 -4.95 6.32 -18.36
C PRO A 148 -6.33 6.97 -18.21
N ARG A 149 -6.62 7.52 -17.02
CA ARG A 149 -7.86 8.24 -16.75
C ARG A 149 -8.03 9.30 -17.85
N ARG A 150 -9.04 9.16 -18.71
CA ARG A 150 -9.45 10.24 -19.61
C ARG A 150 -9.88 11.40 -18.72
N ARG A 151 -9.11 12.50 -18.70
CA ARG A 151 -9.53 13.75 -18.08
C ARG A 151 -10.90 14.11 -18.67
N ARG A 152 -11.93 14.15 -17.82
CA ARG A 152 -13.20 14.81 -18.13
C ARG A 152 -13.07 16.27 -17.73
#